data_AF-A0A2W1AQR2-F1
#
_entry.id   AF-A0A2W1AQR2-F1
#
_cell.length_a   1.000
_cell.length_b   1.000
_cell.length_c   1.000
_cell.angle_alpha   90.00
_cell.angle_beta   90.00
_cell.angle_gamma   90.00
#
_symmetry.space_group_name_H-M   'P 1'
#
loop_
_entity.id
_entity.type
_entity.pdbx_description
1 polymer ?
#
loop_
_entity_poly.entity_id
_entity_poly.type
_entity_poly.pdbx_seq_one_letter_code
_entity_poly.pdbx_strand_id
1 'polypeptide(L)'
;MLLLTTAFLNFEVFVVVFGSIKKLFNFRSFSGGISLSNIQIFTLINVIGGAMVVGGYAIFLYLFPGQMESLWGGIEGGWRVVFTTSMLIAAVGYTTFFYLIVSKLGVPSLAEGIPSFLAGPNTMIFLCALFLAGASVWMPSTIAFIRSHDTFWWVVAVGSLWVTAISLILMIVNLYGAEVTGSLAYKYLALAGLIYICFHCLVLDAIVWVAKFSY
;
A
#
# COMPACT_ATOMS: atom_id res chain seq x y z
N MET A 1 -21.87 0.41 -12.56
CA MET A 1 -21.50 1.74 -13.08
C MET A 1 -21.62 2.85 -12.03
N LEU A 2 -22.74 2.98 -11.30
CA LEU A 2 -22.94 3.99 -10.23
C LEU A 2 -22.07 3.82 -8.95
N LEU A 3 -21.57 2.60 -8.66
CA LEU A 3 -20.70 2.33 -7.51
C LEU A 3 -19.20 2.63 -7.77
N LEU A 4 -18.79 2.69 -9.04
CA LEU A 4 -17.41 3.03 -9.44
C LEU A 4 -17.22 4.55 -9.61
N THR A 5 -18.27 5.26 -10.01
CA THR A 5 -18.27 6.73 -10.02
C THR A 5 -18.29 7.32 -8.61
N THR A 6 -18.86 6.64 -7.61
CA THR A 6 -18.80 7.06 -6.20
C THR A 6 -17.42 6.82 -5.57
N ALA A 7 -16.66 5.83 -6.03
CA ALA A 7 -15.24 5.71 -5.68
C ALA A 7 -14.40 6.86 -6.26
N PHE A 8 -14.72 7.33 -7.47
CA PHE A 8 -14.10 8.52 -8.08
C PHE A 8 -14.53 9.85 -7.43
N LEU A 9 -15.76 9.95 -6.91
CA LEU A 9 -16.25 11.14 -6.20
C LEU A 9 -15.63 11.32 -4.79
N ASN A 10 -14.97 10.30 -4.25
CA ASN A 10 -14.16 10.41 -3.03
C ASN A 10 -12.75 10.99 -3.30
N PHE A 11 -12.47 11.46 -4.52
CA PHE A 11 -11.27 12.23 -4.81
C PHE A 11 -11.14 13.48 -3.93
N GLU A 12 -12.25 14.06 -3.45
CA GLU A 12 -12.20 15.17 -2.49
C GLU A 12 -11.69 14.78 -1.10
N VAL A 13 -12.00 13.57 -0.62
CA VAL A 13 -11.42 13.04 0.64
C VAL A 13 -9.91 12.80 0.47
N PHE A 14 -9.50 12.36 -0.72
CA PHE A 14 -8.09 12.23 -1.10
C PHE A 14 -7.39 13.60 -1.13
N VAL A 15 -8.04 14.64 -1.67
CA VAL A 15 -7.53 16.03 -1.69
C VAL A 15 -7.45 16.64 -0.28
N VAL A 16 -8.33 16.29 0.66
CA VAL A 16 -8.25 16.77 2.06
C VAL A 16 -7.03 16.17 2.78
N VAL A 17 -6.73 14.89 2.53
CA VAL A 17 -5.52 14.22 3.03
C VAL A 17 -4.25 14.82 2.39
N PHE A 18 -4.28 15.11 1.09
CA PHE A 18 -3.18 15.79 0.38
C PHE A 18 -3.10 17.31 0.64
N GLY A 19 -4.17 17.95 1.11
CA GLY A 19 -4.17 19.35 1.52
C GLY A 19 -3.28 19.58 2.75
N SER A 20 -3.20 18.58 3.63
CA SER A 20 -2.27 18.56 4.77
C SER A 20 -0.83 18.28 4.37
N ILE A 21 -0.60 17.68 3.20
CA ILE A 21 0.73 17.39 2.64
C ILE A 21 1.46 18.69 2.21
N LYS A 22 0.74 19.77 1.88
CA LYS A 22 1.36 21.07 1.57
C LYS A 22 2.09 21.70 2.77
N LYS A 23 1.67 21.39 4.01
CA LYS A 23 2.39 21.78 5.25
C LYS A 23 3.61 20.88 5.53
N LEU A 24 3.60 19.63 5.05
CA LEU A 24 4.71 18.68 5.13
C LEU A 24 5.80 18.96 4.09
N PHE A 25 5.45 19.50 2.93
CA PHE A 25 6.37 19.93 1.88
C PHE A 25 6.94 21.35 2.08
N ASN A 26 7.06 21.82 3.32
CA ASN A 26 7.90 22.98 3.61
C ASN A 26 9.37 22.54 3.50
N PHE A 27 9.82 22.33 2.25
CA PHE A 27 11.19 22.06 1.86
C PHE A 27 12.06 23.16 2.48
N ARG A 28 12.72 22.87 3.59
CA ARG A 28 13.85 23.70 4.01
C ARG A 28 14.86 23.66 2.88
N SER A 29 15.19 24.86 2.40
CA SER A 29 16.04 25.17 1.27
C SER A 29 17.21 24.20 1.10
N PHE A 30 17.30 23.64 -0.11
CA PHE A 30 18.37 22.79 -0.59
C PHE A 30 19.66 23.62 -0.71
N SER A 31 20.65 23.36 0.15
CA SER A 31 22.02 23.87 0.00
C SER A 31 22.98 22.95 0.76
N GLY A 32 23.94 22.35 0.04
CA GLY A 32 24.96 21.42 0.55
C GLY A 32 24.70 19.96 0.14
N GLY A 33 25.76 19.22 -0.22
CA GLY A 33 25.71 17.90 -0.86
C GLY A 33 24.62 16.93 -0.36
N ILE A 34 23.93 16.28 -1.28
CA ILE A 34 22.67 15.56 -1.05
C ILE A 34 22.90 14.28 -0.24
N SER A 35 22.89 14.36 1.10
CA SER A 35 22.55 13.22 1.94
C SER A 35 21.09 13.36 2.37
N LEU A 36 20.20 12.55 1.77
CA LEU A 36 18.80 12.51 2.19
C LEU A 36 18.68 11.79 3.54
N SER A 37 17.89 12.34 4.44
CA SER A 37 17.54 11.68 5.70
C SER A 37 16.55 10.52 5.47
N ASN A 38 16.54 9.54 6.37
CA ASN A 38 15.64 8.38 6.28
C ASN A 38 14.16 8.76 6.16
N ILE A 39 13.73 9.83 6.83
CA ILE A 39 12.34 10.31 6.74
C ILE A 39 12.01 10.88 5.34
N GLN A 40 12.98 11.54 4.68
CA GLN A 40 12.81 12.05 3.32
C GLN A 40 12.74 10.91 2.31
N ILE A 41 13.62 9.90 2.44
CA ILE A 41 13.62 8.71 1.59
C ILE A 41 12.29 7.95 1.76
N PHE A 42 11.88 7.71 3.01
CA PHE A 42 10.60 7.08 3.33
C PHE A 42 9.42 7.84 2.69
N THR A 43 9.41 9.16 2.82
CA THR A 43 8.37 10.02 2.24
C THR A 43 8.34 9.90 0.72
N LEU A 44 9.50 9.97 0.06
CA LEU A 44 9.62 9.88 -1.39
C LEU A 44 9.08 8.55 -1.91
N ILE A 45 9.48 7.43 -1.29
CA ILE A 45 9.02 6.09 -1.66
C ILE A 45 7.51 5.97 -1.51
N ASN A 46 6.94 6.47 -0.41
CA ASN A 46 5.50 6.41 -0.19
C ASN A 46 4.71 7.26 -1.17
N VAL A 47 5.19 8.46 -1.50
CA VAL A 47 4.52 9.34 -2.46
C VAL A 47 4.58 8.76 -3.87
N ILE A 48 5.76 8.33 -4.32
CA ILE A 48 5.92 7.74 -5.66
C ILE A 48 5.17 6.40 -5.75
N GLY A 49 5.39 5.49 -4.82
CA GLY A 49 4.75 4.18 -4.82
C GLY A 49 3.24 4.28 -4.65
N GLY A 50 2.75 5.15 -3.77
CA GLY A 50 1.31 5.42 -3.63
C GLY A 50 0.69 5.98 -4.90
N ALA A 51 1.38 6.91 -5.59
CA ALA A 51 0.96 7.41 -6.88
C ALA A 51 0.97 6.33 -7.98
N MET A 52 1.94 5.41 -7.96
CA MET A 52 1.98 4.27 -8.89
C MET A 52 0.81 3.31 -8.66
N VAL A 53 0.44 3.03 -7.40
CA VAL A 53 -0.72 2.19 -7.09
C VAL A 53 -2.01 2.87 -7.60
N VAL A 54 -2.33 4.07 -7.12
CA VAL A 54 -3.59 4.75 -7.48
C VAL A 54 -3.63 5.12 -8.96
N GLY A 55 -2.53 5.62 -9.51
CA GLY A 55 -2.38 5.92 -10.93
C GLY A 55 -2.49 4.68 -11.81
N GLY A 56 -1.94 3.55 -11.36
CA GLY A 56 -2.10 2.25 -12.02
C GLY A 56 -3.57 1.86 -12.12
N TYR A 57 -4.32 1.90 -11.03
CA TYR A 57 -5.77 1.67 -11.07
C TYR A 57 -6.47 2.60 -12.07
N ALA A 58 -6.22 3.91 -12.00
CA ALA A 58 -6.87 4.88 -12.89
C ALA A 58 -6.55 4.63 -14.38
N ILE A 59 -5.27 4.43 -14.70
CA ILE A 59 -4.81 4.23 -16.08
C ILE A 59 -5.31 2.91 -16.65
N PHE A 60 -5.13 1.80 -15.94
CA PHE A 60 -5.49 0.48 -16.47
C PHE A 60 -7.00 0.28 -16.59
N LEU A 61 -7.80 0.85 -15.66
CA LEU A 61 -9.25 0.87 -15.80
C LEU A 61 -9.70 1.74 -16.98
N TYR A 62 -9.01 2.84 -17.27
CA TYR A 62 -9.31 3.68 -18.44
C TYR A 62 -8.93 3.01 -19.77
N LEU A 63 -7.76 2.37 -19.83
CA LEU A 63 -7.25 1.74 -21.05
C LEU A 63 -7.94 0.40 -21.38
N PHE A 64 -8.40 -0.34 -20.37
CA PHE A 64 -8.98 -1.67 -20.53
C PHE A 64 -10.39 -1.79 -19.91
N PRO A 65 -11.36 -0.96 -20.35
CA PRO A 65 -12.70 -0.95 -19.75
C PRO A 65 -13.44 -2.29 -19.93
N GLY A 66 -13.13 -3.05 -20.99
CA GLY A 66 -13.70 -4.37 -21.24
C GLY A 66 -13.16 -5.49 -20.33
N GLN A 67 -12.08 -5.26 -19.58
CA GLN A 67 -11.48 -6.27 -18.69
C GLN A 67 -11.82 -6.10 -17.21
N MET A 68 -12.58 -5.05 -16.87
CA MET A 68 -12.94 -4.77 -15.47
C MET A 68 -13.70 -5.94 -14.83
N GLU A 69 -14.58 -6.58 -15.58
CA GLU A 69 -15.33 -7.75 -15.11
C GLU A 69 -14.42 -8.96 -14.90
N SER A 70 -13.47 -9.18 -15.81
CA SER A 70 -12.48 -10.26 -15.71
C SER A 70 -11.51 -10.09 -14.54
N LEU A 71 -11.17 -8.85 -14.16
CA LEU A 71 -10.31 -8.56 -13.00
C LEU A 71 -10.89 -9.07 -11.67
N TRP A 72 -12.21 -9.20 -11.58
CA TRP A 72 -12.86 -9.79 -10.39
C TRP A 72 -12.64 -11.30 -10.29
N GLY A 73 -12.23 -11.95 -11.38
CA GLY A 73 -11.90 -13.38 -11.39
C GLY A 73 -13.04 -14.30 -10.95
N GLY A 74 -14.30 -13.88 -11.02
CA GLY A 74 -15.43 -14.68 -10.48
C GLY A 74 -15.93 -14.24 -9.10
N ILE A 75 -15.40 -13.15 -8.54
CA ILE A 75 -16.05 -12.45 -7.43
C ILE A 75 -17.28 -11.70 -7.97
N GLU A 76 -18.46 -12.01 -7.43
CA GLU A 76 -19.74 -11.47 -7.91
C GLU A 76 -20.61 -10.91 -6.78
N GLY A 77 -21.61 -10.10 -7.16
CA GLY A 77 -22.64 -9.60 -6.25
C GLY A 77 -22.09 -8.80 -5.07
N GLY A 78 -22.61 -9.06 -3.87
CA GLY A 78 -22.26 -8.32 -2.65
C GLY A 78 -20.78 -8.42 -2.26
N TRP A 79 -20.06 -9.44 -2.70
CA TRP A 79 -18.62 -9.58 -2.42
C TRP A 79 -17.80 -8.44 -3.03
N ARG A 80 -18.19 -7.94 -4.21
CA ARG A 80 -17.50 -6.79 -4.83
C ARG A 80 -17.58 -5.54 -3.94
N VAL A 81 -18.74 -5.33 -3.31
CA VAL A 81 -18.94 -4.21 -2.37
C VAL A 81 -18.06 -4.37 -1.13
N VAL A 82 -17.94 -5.59 -0.60
CA VAL A 82 -17.06 -5.89 0.54
C VAL A 82 -15.61 -5.58 0.18
N PHE A 83 -15.12 -6.05 -0.97
CA PHE A 83 -13.77 -5.79 -1.45
C PHE A 83 -13.50 -4.29 -1.60
N THR A 84 -14.35 -3.57 -2.35
CA THR A 84 -14.15 -2.13 -2.58
C THR A 84 -14.22 -1.33 -1.28
N THR A 85 -15.16 -1.63 -0.39
CA THR A 85 -15.29 -0.93 0.90
C THR A 85 -14.09 -1.20 1.80
N SER A 86 -13.64 -2.46 1.87
CA SER A 86 -12.46 -2.83 2.63
C SER A 86 -11.20 -2.16 2.08
N MET A 87 -11.06 -2.05 0.75
CA MET A 87 -9.93 -1.37 0.12
C MET A 87 -9.85 0.11 0.50
N LEU A 88 -11.00 0.80 0.57
CA LEU A 88 -11.06 2.21 1.00
C LEU A 88 -10.64 2.38 2.47
N ILE A 89 -11.14 1.51 3.36
CA ILE A 89 -10.75 1.53 4.77
C ILE A 89 -9.24 1.24 4.91
N ALA A 90 -8.71 0.30 4.12
CA ALA A 90 -7.29 -0.03 4.07
C ALA A 90 -6.43 1.15 3.59
N ALA A 91 -6.87 1.87 2.55
CA ALA A 91 -6.20 3.07 2.06
C ALA A 91 -6.15 4.17 3.13
N VAL A 92 -7.24 4.38 3.88
CA VAL A 92 -7.28 5.32 5.01
C VAL A 92 -6.34 4.86 6.13
N GLY A 93 -6.35 3.57 6.45
CA GLY A 93 -5.47 2.96 7.46
C GLY A 93 -3.99 3.14 7.13
N TYR A 94 -3.58 2.83 5.89
CA TYR A 94 -2.21 3.02 5.42
C TYR A 94 -1.81 4.50 5.41
N THR A 95 -2.70 5.38 4.96
CA THR A 95 -2.41 6.82 4.96
C THR A 95 -2.26 7.38 6.38
N THR A 96 -3.05 6.87 7.32
CA THR A 96 -2.92 7.20 8.75
C THR A 96 -1.56 6.74 9.29
N PHE A 97 -1.16 5.50 9.00
CA PHE A 97 0.19 5.00 9.31
C PHE A 97 1.26 5.93 8.74
N PHE A 98 1.21 6.23 7.44
CA PHE A 98 2.17 7.09 6.77
C PHE A 98 2.28 8.47 7.43
N TYR A 99 1.15 9.13 7.69
CA TYR A 99 1.11 10.44 8.36
C TYR A 99 1.77 10.42 9.75
N LEU A 100 1.47 9.39 10.55
CA LEU A 100 1.99 9.28 11.91
C LEU A 100 3.50 8.98 11.93
N ILE A 101 3.99 8.15 11.02
CA ILE A 101 5.43 7.93 10.85
C ILE A 101 6.13 9.23 10.48
N VAL A 102 5.66 9.95 9.46
CA VAL A 102 6.31 11.18 8.99
C VAL A 102 6.25 12.31 10.02
N SER A 103 5.10 12.47 10.69
CA SER A 103 4.83 13.68 11.48
C SER A 103 5.04 13.53 12.98
N LYS A 104 5.01 12.30 13.53
CA LYS A 104 4.92 12.08 14.98
C LYS A 104 5.90 11.05 15.53
N LEU A 105 6.19 9.98 14.79
CA LEU A 105 6.94 8.82 15.29
C LEU A 105 8.37 8.72 14.74
N GLY A 106 8.63 9.28 13.56
CA GLY A 106 9.87 9.02 12.82
C GLY A 106 9.88 7.62 12.18
N VAL A 107 10.88 7.33 11.34
CA VAL A 107 11.04 6.00 10.76
C VAL A 107 11.47 5.02 11.86
N PRO A 108 10.67 3.99 12.16
CA PRO A 108 11.00 3.04 13.21
C PRO A 108 12.20 2.17 12.79
N SER A 109 13.08 1.92 13.75
CA SER A 109 14.10 0.90 13.71
C SER A 109 13.91 -0.03 14.90
N LEU A 110 14.08 -1.33 14.72
CA LEU A 110 14.02 -2.26 15.85
C LEU A 110 15.20 -1.98 16.81
N ALA A 111 14.98 -2.26 18.09
CA ALA A 111 16.02 -2.21 19.10
C ALA A 111 17.16 -3.20 18.80
N GLU A 112 18.36 -2.89 19.28
CA GLU A 112 19.53 -3.75 19.16
C GLU A 112 19.25 -5.12 19.80
N GLY A 113 19.33 -6.21 19.01
CA GLY A 113 19.12 -7.59 19.47
C GLY A 113 18.19 -8.47 18.63
N ILE A 114 17.47 -7.92 17.64
CA ILE A 114 16.69 -8.68 16.65
C ILE A 114 17.58 -8.99 15.41
N PRO A 115 17.39 -10.13 14.69
CA PRO A 115 18.16 -10.47 13.49
C PRO A 115 18.35 -9.30 12.53
N SER A 116 19.60 -9.14 12.05
CA SER A 116 20.12 -7.95 11.36
C SER A 116 19.32 -7.49 10.14
N PHE A 117 18.67 -8.41 9.41
CA PHE A 117 17.82 -8.07 8.26
C PHE A 117 16.56 -7.30 8.65
N LEU A 118 15.99 -7.60 9.82
CA LEU A 118 14.77 -6.95 10.33
C LEU A 118 15.09 -5.72 11.20
N ALA A 119 16.31 -5.65 11.75
CA ALA A 119 16.75 -4.59 12.66
C ALA A 119 17.53 -3.46 12.01
N GLY A 120 17.70 -3.48 10.69
CA GLY A 120 18.41 -2.42 9.97
C GLY A 120 17.69 -1.07 10.05
N PRO A 121 18.44 0.06 10.02
CA PRO A 121 17.85 1.41 10.06
C PRO A 121 16.98 1.73 8.83
N ASN A 122 17.10 0.92 7.77
CA ASN A 122 16.37 1.08 6.51
C ASN A 122 15.31 -0.02 6.30
N THR A 123 15.09 -0.91 7.26
CA THR A 123 14.16 -2.04 7.09
C THR A 123 12.74 -1.56 6.79
N MET A 124 12.20 -0.60 7.55
CA MET A 124 10.85 -0.08 7.31
C MET A 124 10.73 0.55 5.91
N ILE A 125 11.76 1.28 5.47
CA ILE A 125 11.80 1.91 4.14
C ILE A 125 11.75 0.84 3.04
N PHE A 126 12.58 -0.19 3.16
CA PHE A 126 12.64 -1.30 2.21
C PHE A 126 11.33 -2.08 2.15
N LEU A 127 10.72 -2.38 3.31
CA LEU A 127 9.45 -3.08 3.38
C LEU A 127 8.30 -2.25 2.77
N CYS A 128 8.24 -0.93 3.01
CA CYS A 128 7.30 -0.04 2.33
C CYS A 128 7.50 -0.08 0.81
N ALA A 129 8.74 -0.10 0.33
CA ALA A 129 9.04 -0.17 -1.09
C ALA A 129 8.54 -1.48 -1.71
N LEU A 130 8.78 -2.62 -1.05
CA LEU A 130 8.29 -3.92 -1.50
C LEU A 130 6.76 -3.98 -1.50
N PHE A 131 6.11 -3.49 -0.44
CA PHE A 131 4.66 -3.39 -0.33
C PHE A 131 4.08 -2.59 -1.50
N LEU A 132 4.57 -1.37 -1.75
CA LEU A 132 4.04 -0.49 -2.80
C LEU A 132 4.36 -1.03 -4.21
N ALA A 133 5.53 -1.62 -4.40
CA ALA A 133 5.90 -2.25 -5.67
C ALA A 133 4.95 -3.42 -5.98
N GLY A 134 4.77 -4.35 -5.04
CA GLY A 134 3.84 -5.47 -5.20
C GLY A 134 2.40 -5.01 -5.47
N ALA A 135 1.92 -4.05 -4.66
CA ALA A 135 0.59 -3.46 -4.82
C ALA A 135 0.40 -2.68 -6.14
N SER A 136 1.47 -2.26 -6.81
CA SER A 136 1.39 -1.61 -8.12
C SER A 136 1.44 -2.60 -9.29
N VAL A 137 2.06 -3.77 -9.10
CA VAL A 137 2.31 -4.76 -10.16
C VAL A 137 1.14 -5.71 -10.38
N TRP A 138 0.38 -6.04 -9.34
CA TRP A 138 -0.66 -7.07 -9.43
C TRP A 138 -1.66 -6.81 -10.58
N MET A 139 -2.29 -5.63 -10.66
CA MET A 139 -3.30 -5.34 -11.70
C MET A 139 -2.73 -5.35 -13.13
N PRO A 140 -1.60 -4.66 -13.43
CA PRO A 140 -0.96 -4.76 -14.74
C PRO A 140 -0.67 -6.21 -15.16
N SER A 141 -0.16 -7.02 -14.24
CA SER A 141 0.16 -8.42 -14.51
C SER A 141 -1.08 -9.30 -14.68
N THR A 142 -2.15 -9.07 -13.91
CA THR A 142 -3.44 -9.76 -14.10
C THR A 142 -4.04 -9.45 -15.48
N ILE A 143 -4.00 -8.18 -15.93
CA ILE A 143 -4.45 -7.80 -17.28
C ILE A 143 -3.58 -8.48 -18.34
N ALA A 144 -2.26 -8.50 -18.16
CA ALA A 144 -1.36 -9.20 -19.07
C ALA A 144 -1.69 -10.70 -19.15
N PHE A 145 -1.99 -11.34 -18.02
CA PHE A 145 -2.44 -12.73 -17.96
C PHE A 145 -3.76 -12.93 -18.70
N ILE A 146 -4.79 -12.13 -18.40
CA ILE A 146 -6.12 -12.22 -19.04
C ILE A 146 -6.02 -12.09 -20.57
N ARG A 147 -5.08 -11.29 -21.07
CA ARG A 147 -4.88 -11.06 -22.51
C ARG A 147 -4.05 -12.12 -23.22
N SER A 148 -3.03 -12.66 -22.55
CA SER A 148 -2.04 -13.56 -23.16
C SER A 148 -2.28 -15.03 -22.83
N HIS A 149 -3.02 -15.32 -21.76
CA HIS A 149 -3.14 -16.64 -21.12
C HIS A 149 -1.78 -17.27 -20.76
N ASP A 150 -0.72 -16.47 -20.61
CA ASP A 150 0.61 -16.94 -20.25
C ASP A 150 0.75 -17.04 -18.73
N THR A 151 1.02 -18.26 -18.25
CA THR A 151 1.25 -18.59 -16.84
C THR A 151 2.32 -17.73 -16.17
N PHE A 152 3.30 -17.21 -16.92
CA PHE A 152 4.29 -16.28 -16.37
C PHE A 152 3.63 -15.06 -15.70
N TRP A 153 2.67 -14.42 -16.38
CA TRP A 153 1.98 -13.24 -15.84
C TRP A 153 1.09 -13.58 -14.66
N TRP A 154 0.52 -14.80 -14.62
CA TRP A 154 -0.22 -15.28 -13.48
C TRP A 154 0.68 -15.43 -12.24
N VAL A 155 1.87 -16.02 -12.40
CA VAL A 155 2.84 -16.15 -11.31
C VAL A 155 3.28 -14.78 -10.81
N VAL A 156 3.50 -13.81 -11.70
CA VAL A 156 3.82 -12.43 -11.31
C VAL A 156 2.66 -11.77 -10.54
N ALA A 157 1.41 -11.95 -10.99
CA ALA A 157 0.24 -11.40 -10.33
C ALA A 157 0.08 -11.95 -8.92
N VAL A 158 -0.03 -13.27 -8.78
CA VAL A 158 -0.19 -13.93 -7.47
C VAL A 158 1.02 -13.69 -6.59
N GLY A 159 2.24 -13.79 -7.14
CA GLY A 159 3.48 -13.53 -6.43
C GLY A 159 3.53 -12.13 -5.85
N SER A 160 3.08 -11.11 -6.60
CA SER A 160 3.04 -9.73 -6.14
C SER A 160 2.07 -9.52 -4.97
N LEU A 161 0.92 -10.22 -4.94
CA LEU A 161 -0.03 -10.18 -3.83
C LEU A 161 0.58 -10.79 -2.55
N TRP A 162 1.25 -11.93 -2.65
CA TRP A 162 1.95 -12.54 -1.51
C TRP A 162 3.11 -11.69 -1.00
N VAL A 163 3.91 -11.09 -1.90
CA VAL A 163 4.98 -10.16 -1.53
C VAL A 163 4.40 -8.95 -0.78
N THR A 164 3.29 -8.40 -1.25
CA THR A 164 2.57 -7.29 -0.60
C THR A 164 2.14 -7.68 0.83
N ALA A 165 1.50 -8.85 0.99
CA ALA A 165 1.04 -9.33 2.28
C ALA A 165 2.18 -9.61 3.27
N ILE A 166 3.23 -10.30 2.84
CA ILE A 166 4.40 -10.60 3.67
C ILE A 166 5.10 -9.30 4.10
N SER A 167 5.26 -8.34 3.19
CA SER A 167 5.86 -7.05 3.51
C SER A 167 5.08 -6.32 4.60
N LEU A 168 3.74 -6.32 4.54
CA LEU A 168 2.89 -5.73 5.57
C LEU A 168 3.00 -6.44 6.92
N ILE A 169 3.05 -7.77 6.95
CA ILE A 169 3.27 -8.53 8.19
C ILE A 169 4.61 -8.11 8.83
N LEU A 170 5.67 -8.04 8.03
CA LEU A 170 6.98 -7.63 8.53
C LEU A 170 7.00 -6.17 9.00
N MET A 171 6.25 -5.27 8.34
CA MET A 171 6.08 -3.88 8.80
C MET A 171 5.36 -3.82 10.15
N ILE A 172 4.33 -4.65 10.37
CA ILE A 172 3.64 -4.75 11.66
C ILE A 172 4.61 -5.21 12.74
N VAL A 173 5.38 -6.28 12.48
CA VAL A 173 6.38 -6.78 13.43
C VAL A 173 7.43 -5.71 13.75
N ASN A 174 7.93 -5.03 12.72
CA ASN A 174 8.93 -3.97 12.87
C ASN A 174 8.40 -2.79 13.71
N LEU A 175 7.20 -2.28 13.40
CA LEU A 175 6.60 -1.18 14.15
C LEU A 175 6.22 -1.60 15.59
N TYR A 176 5.75 -2.83 15.77
CA TYR A 176 5.38 -3.35 17.09
C TYR A 176 6.61 -3.46 18.01
N GLY A 177 7.72 -3.99 17.50
CA GLY A 177 8.97 -4.14 18.26
C GLY A 177 9.80 -2.87 18.38
N ALA A 178 9.53 -1.83 17.59
CA ALA A 178 10.29 -0.58 17.64
C ALA A 178 9.97 0.25 18.88
N GLU A 179 11.00 0.79 19.51
CA GLU A 179 10.84 1.87 20.47
C GLU A 179 10.51 3.16 19.70
N VAL A 180 9.51 3.89 20.19
CA VAL A 180 9.08 5.15 19.56
C VAL A 180 9.31 6.30 20.52
N THR A 181 9.80 7.41 19.98
CA THR A 181 10.02 8.65 20.75
C THR A 181 8.72 9.42 21.00
N GLY A 182 7.66 9.10 20.27
CA GLY A 182 6.34 9.74 20.37
C GLY A 182 5.35 9.01 21.28
N SER A 183 4.10 9.49 21.29
CA SER A 183 3.02 8.87 22.08
C SER A 183 2.73 7.43 21.64
N LEU A 184 2.59 6.53 22.63
CA LEU A 184 2.14 5.15 22.40
C LEU A 184 0.77 5.09 21.70
N ALA A 185 -0.11 6.06 21.93
CA ALA A 185 -1.40 6.14 21.24
C ALA A 185 -1.21 6.26 19.71
N TYR A 186 -0.24 7.06 19.26
CA TYR A 186 0.07 7.18 17.83
C TYR A 186 0.65 5.89 17.26
N LYS A 187 1.50 5.19 18.03
CA LYS A 187 2.03 3.88 17.63
C LYS A 187 0.90 2.86 17.44
N TYR A 188 -0.03 2.76 18.38
CA TYR A 188 -1.15 1.81 18.27
C TYR A 188 -2.14 2.18 17.17
N LEU A 189 -2.37 3.48 16.91
CA LEU A 189 -3.19 3.92 15.79
C LEU A 189 -2.55 3.58 14.44
N ALA A 190 -1.23 3.78 14.31
CA ALA A 190 -0.47 3.39 13.12
C ALA A 190 -0.48 1.85 12.91
N LEU A 191 -0.32 1.08 14.00
CA LEU A 191 -0.43 -0.37 13.98
C LEU A 191 -1.82 -0.84 13.55
N ALA A 192 -2.90 -0.23 14.06
CA ALA A 192 -4.27 -0.58 13.67
C ALA A 192 -4.49 -0.37 12.17
N GLY A 193 -3.96 0.73 11.62
CA GLY A 193 -3.97 0.98 10.17
C GLY A 193 -3.24 -0.09 9.38
N LEU A 194 -2.03 -0.47 9.79
CA LEU A 194 -1.24 -1.53 9.16
C LEU A 194 -1.91 -2.91 9.25
N ILE A 195 -2.47 -3.27 10.40
CA ILE A 195 -3.17 -4.53 10.61
C ILE A 195 -4.36 -4.64 9.67
N TYR A 196 -5.12 -3.55 9.50
CA TYR A 196 -6.29 -3.58 8.63
C TYR A 196 -5.91 -3.70 7.14
N ILE A 197 -4.93 -2.94 6.65
CA ILE A 197 -4.46 -3.12 5.26
C ILE A 197 -3.83 -4.49 5.05
N CYS A 198 -3.12 -5.03 6.04
CA CYS A 198 -2.61 -6.39 5.99
C CYS A 198 -3.74 -7.41 5.87
N PHE A 199 -4.82 -7.26 6.65
CA PHE A 199 -5.99 -8.12 6.53
C PHE A 199 -6.58 -8.05 5.12
N HIS A 200 -6.74 -6.86 4.55
CA HIS A 200 -7.23 -6.69 3.18
C HIS A 200 -6.33 -7.41 2.17
N CYS A 201 -5.04 -7.08 2.12
CA CYS A 201 -4.12 -7.62 1.12
C CYS A 201 -3.84 -9.11 1.30
N LEU A 202 -3.83 -9.63 2.54
CA LEU A 202 -3.60 -11.05 2.78
C LEU A 202 -4.88 -11.87 2.56
N VAL A 203 -5.95 -11.52 3.26
CA VAL A 203 -7.15 -12.35 3.32
C VAL A 203 -8.01 -12.14 2.08
N LEU A 204 -8.30 -10.89 1.72
CA LEU A 204 -9.16 -10.62 0.58
C LEU A 204 -8.40 -10.81 -0.73
N ASP A 205 -7.22 -10.21 -0.88
CA ASP A 205 -6.50 -10.26 -2.17
C ASP A 205 -5.71 -11.57 -2.36
N ALA A 206 -4.73 -11.88 -1.49
CA ALA A 206 -3.85 -13.02 -1.71
C ALA A 206 -4.52 -14.40 -1.50
N ILE A 207 -5.55 -14.48 -0.65
CA ILE A 207 -6.25 -15.74 -0.35
C ILE A 207 -7.58 -15.83 -1.09
N VAL A 208 -8.55 -14.96 -0.78
CA VAL A 208 -9.92 -15.10 -1.29
C VAL A 208 -10.00 -14.83 -2.78
N TRP A 209 -9.40 -13.75 -3.27
CA TRP A 209 -9.41 -13.42 -4.69
C TRP A 209 -8.68 -14.48 -5.50
N VAL A 210 -7.48 -14.91 -5.08
CA VAL A 210 -6.74 -16.00 -5.77
C VAL A 210 -7.54 -17.31 -5.78
N ALA A 211 -8.16 -17.69 -4.66
CA ALA A 211 -8.96 -18.93 -4.58
C ALA A 211 -10.24 -18.87 -5.41
N LYS A 212 -10.79 -17.67 -5.62
CA LYS A 212 -11.97 -17.47 -6.45
C LYS A 212 -11.64 -17.23 -7.91
N PHE A 213 -10.40 -16.86 -8.22
CA PHE A 213 -9.97 -16.50 -9.56
C PHE A 213 -10.16 -17.66 -10.55
N SER A 214 -11.20 -17.56 -11.37
CA SER A 214 -11.50 -18.47 -12.45
C SER A 214 -11.46 -17.71 -13.77
N TYR A 215 -10.42 -17.95 -14.57
CA TYR A 215 -10.26 -17.42 -15.92
C TYR A 215 -9.51 -18.41 -16.81
#